data_AF-A0A353TEM5-F1
#
_entry.id   AF-A0A353TEM5-F1
#
_cell.length_a   1.000
_cell.length_b   1.000
_cell.length_c   1.000
_cell.angle_alpha   90.00
_cell.angle_beta   90.00
_cell.angle_gamma   90.00
#
_symmetry.space_group_name_H-M   'P 1'
#
loop_
_entity.id
_entity.type
_entity.pdbx_description
1 polymer ?
#
loop_
_entity_poly.entity_id
_entity_poly.type
_entity_poly.pdbx_seq_one_letter_code
_entity_poly.pdbx_strand_id
1 'polypeptide(L)' 'MNDIICAVSTPPGMGAIAVIRLSGEGSIAVTDTLFVSPSGKKLAGTKANTVLFGQIV' A
#
# COMPACT_ATOMS: atom_id res chain seq x y z
N MET A 1 16.76 -14.22 0.50
CA MET A 1 16.50 -13.25 1.58
C MET A 1 16.11 -11.94 0.91
N ASN A 2 14.90 -11.88 0.33
CA ASN A 2 14.30 -10.70 -0.30
C ASN A 2 12.77 -10.92 -0.35
N ASP A 3 12.19 -11.32 0.79
CA ASP A 3 10.75 -11.54 0.88
C ASP A 3 10.03 -10.20 0.99
N ILE A 4 8.83 -10.13 0.40
CA ILE A 4 7.91 -9.02 0.63
C ILE A 4 7.28 -9.23 2.00
N ILE A 5 7.46 -8.27 2.91
CA ILE A 5 6.94 -8.33 4.28
C ILE A 5 5.80 -7.33 4.49
N CYS A 6 4.88 -7.68 5.37
CA CYS A 6 3.67 -6.93 5.72
C CYS A 6 3.52 -6.84 7.24
N ALA A 7 3.12 -5.68 7.78
CA ALA A 7 2.73 -5.57 9.18
C ALA A 7 1.74 -4.42 9.42
N VAL A 8 0.87 -4.60 10.42
CA VAL A 8 0.10 -3.51 11.02
C VAL A 8 1.10 -2.57 11.72
N SER A 9 1.05 -1.28 11.37
CA SER A 9 1.97 -0.23 11.85
C SER A 9 1.33 0.70 12.87
N THR A 10 0.10 0.42 13.28
CA THR A 10 -0.66 1.15 14.31
C THR A 10 -0.98 0.23 15.50
N PRO A 11 -1.19 0.76 16.72
CA PRO A 11 -1.63 -0.04 17.86
C PRO A 11 -2.96 -0.78 17.59
N PRO A 12 -3.17 -1.95 18.19
CA PRO A 12 -4.44 -2.66 18.10
C PRO A 12 -5.53 -1.90 18.88
N GLY A 13 -6.77 -1.98 18.40
CA GLY A 13 -7.93 -1.37 19.05
C GLY A 13 -8.83 -0.62 18.08
N MET A 14 -9.70 0.22 18.64
CA MET A 14 -10.64 1.04 17.87
C MET A 14 -10.03 2.42 17.59
N GLY A 15 -10.09 2.85 16.33
CA GLY A 15 -9.60 4.15 15.89
C GLY A 15 -10.14 4.52 14.51
N ALA A 16 -9.97 5.78 14.12
CA ALA A 16 -10.44 6.27 12.82
C ALA A 16 -9.61 5.74 11.65
N ILE A 17 -8.32 5.48 11.88
CA ILE A 17 -7.34 5.10 10.85
C ILE A 17 -6.49 3.95 11.38
N ALA A 18 -6.23 2.96 10.52
CA ALA A 18 -5.21 1.94 10.72
C ALA A 18 -4.23 1.98 9.55
N VAL A 19 -2.96 1.64 9.80
CA VAL A 19 -1.92 1.60 8.77
C VAL A 19 -1.37 0.19 8.64
N ILE A 20 -1.41 -0.34 7.41
CA ILE A 20 -0.68 -1.56 7.04
C ILE A 20 0.51 -1.11 6.18
N ARG A 21 1.72 -1.55 6.56
CA ARG A 21 2.96 -1.23 5.85
C ARG A 21 3.47 -2.49 5.16
N LEU A 22 3.78 -2.35 3.88
CA LEU A 22 4.45 -3.36 3.06
C LEU A 22 5.88 -2.90 2.75
N SER A 23 6.85 -3.83 2.73
CA SER A 23 8.25 -3.54 2.40
C SER A 23 8.89 -4.72 1.67
N GLY A 24 9.98 -4.45 0.94
CA GLY A 24 10.70 -5.43 0.14
C GLY A 24 10.64 -5.15 -1.36
N GLU A 25 11.54 -5.79 -2.10
CA GLU A 25 11.58 -5.74 -3.56
C GLU A 25 10.28 -6.31 -4.14
N GLY A 26 9.64 -5.59 -5.07
CA GLY A 26 8.36 -5.99 -5.65
C GLY A 26 7.10 -5.62 -4.83
N SER A 27 7.24 -5.02 -3.65
CA SER A 27 6.10 -4.59 -2.80
C SER A 27 5.13 -3.66 -3.53
N ILE A 28 5.62 -2.72 -4.33
CA ILE A 28 4.79 -1.83 -5.16
C ILE A 28 4.01 -2.62 -6.20
N ALA A 29 4.65 -3.56 -6.91
CA ALA A 29 3.99 -4.35 -7.95
C ALA A 29 2.86 -5.21 -7.37
N VAL A 30 3.09 -5.87 -6.23
CA VAL A 30 2.05 -6.64 -5.53
C VAL A 30 0.89 -5.73 -5.11
N THR A 31 1.19 -4.57 -4.51
CA THR A 31 0.14 -3.64 -4.06
C THR A 31 -0.68 -3.08 -5.23
N ASP A 32 -0.06 -2.89 -6.41
CA ASP A 32 -0.72 -2.35 -7.61
C ASP A 32 -1.73 -3.34 -8.24
N THR A 33 -1.67 -4.62 -7.86
CA THR A 33 -2.69 -5.63 -8.22
C THR A 33 -3.94 -5.55 -7.35
N LEU A 34 -3.80 -5.03 -6.12
CA LEU A 34 -4.88 -4.93 -5.13
C LEU A 34 -5.47 -3.51 -5.06
N PHE A 35 -4.70 -2.50 -5.45
CA PHE A 35 -5.12 -1.09 -5.36
C PHE A 35 -5.75 -0.59 -6.67
N VAL A 36 -6.92 0.03 -6.54
CA VAL A 36 -7.63 0.70 -7.63
C VAL A 36 -7.84 2.17 -7.29
N SER A 37 -7.22 3.06 -8.08
CA SER A 37 -7.49 4.49 -8.00
C SER A 37 -8.72 4.87 -8.83
N PRO A 38 -9.63 5.73 -8.32
CA PRO A 38 -10.74 6.31 -9.10
C PRO A 38 -10.25 7.11 -10.31
N SER A 39 -9.02 7.62 -10.25
CA SER A 39 -8.38 8.37 -11.33
C SER A 39 -7.65 7.50 -12.37
N GLY A 40 -7.67 6.17 -12.20
CA GLY A 40 -6.93 5.22 -13.04
C GLY A 40 -5.42 5.20 -12.80
N LYS A 41 -4.90 6.03 -11.89
CA LYS A 41 -3.48 6.07 -11.53
C LYS A 41 -3.03 4.75 -10.88
N LYS A 42 -1.81 4.33 -11.26
CA LYS A 42 -1.12 3.15 -10.76
C LYS A 42 0.00 3.53 -9.79
N LEU A 43 0.23 2.68 -8.78
CA LEU A 43 1.31 2.85 -7.81
C LEU A 43 2.68 2.80 -8.50
N ALA A 44 2.87 1.85 -9.43
CA ALA A 44 4.15 1.65 -10.13
C ALA A 44 4.59 2.86 -10.98
N GLY A 45 3.66 3.70 -11.44
CA GLY A 45 3.95 4.89 -12.23
C GLY A 45 4.05 6.19 -11.42
N THR A 46 3.90 6.10 -10.09
CA THR A 46 3.81 7.27 -9.22
C THR A 46 5.17 7.60 -8.60
N LYS A 47 5.48 8.90 -8.45
CA LYS A 47 6.71 9.35 -7.79
C LYS A 47 6.75 8.92 -6.33
N ALA A 48 7.94 8.62 -5.82
CA ALA A 48 8.15 8.35 -4.40
C ALA A 48 7.60 9.50 -3.53
N ASN A 49 7.19 9.17 -2.29
CA ASN A 49 6.63 10.12 -1.32
C ASN A 49 5.34 10.81 -1.78
N THR A 50 4.48 10.09 -2.50
CA THR A 50 3.18 10.57 -2.99
C THR A 50 2.04 9.78 -2.38
N VAL A 51 0.93 10.45 -2.06
CA VAL A 51 -0.31 9.81 -1.59
C VAL A 51 -1.26 9.60 -2.77
N LEU A 52 -1.81 8.39 -2.87
CA LEU A 52 -2.89 8.06 -3.82
C LEU A 52 -4.14 7.66 -3.05
N PHE A 53 -5.27 8.23 -3.44
CA PHE A 53 -6.58 7.83 -2.95
C PHE A 53 -7.17 6.73 -3.84
N GLY A 54 -7.76 5.72 -3.21
CA GLY A 54 -8.45 4.64 -3.89
C GLY A 54 -8.94 3.56 -2.94
N GLN A 55 -9.25 2.40 -3.53
CA GLN A 55 -9.81 1.26 -2.84
C GLN A 55 -8.88 0.05 -2.97
N ILE A 56 -8.95 -0.85 -1.99
CA ILE A 56 -8.35 -2.17 -2.07
C ILE A 56 -9.45 -3.15 -2.51
N VAL A 57 -9.17 -3.96 -3.53
CA VAL A 57 -10.08 -4.97 -4.10
C VAL A 57 -9.48 -6.36 -4.06
#